data_AF-A0A3N6NPE2-F1
#
_entry.id   AF-A0A3N6NPE2-F1
#
_cell.length_a   1.000
_cell.length_b   1.000
_cell.length_c   1.000
_cell.angle_alpha   90.00
_cell.angle_beta   90.00
_cell.angle_gamma   90.00
#
_symmetry.space_group_name_H-M   'P 1'
#
loop_
_entity.id
_entity.type
_entity.pdbx_description
1 polymer ?
#
loop_
_entity_poly.entity_id
_entity_poly.type
_entity_poly.pdbx_seq_one_letter_code
_entity_poly.pdbx_strand_id
1 'polypeptide(L)'
;MDYPLGGACPIEYLDAMIATLSKDREAEVILITDACRSGNLAGSENNGPQLTNQAIGARFGEVVKIMSCAKEQYSLEHEDWGGGRGLFSYHLVNGLIGLADEDEDELIYIYELSDYLRREVRKVSRQYGEIQIPVVRGPEEAALNTIDKAQLFALNAELSMENDQSIGMAPVRKSGKGAEKPDSTFIRLLQRFETSLEEGTLLIPEDGSAYAFLQQLQAFTQFDSLVDVATNDLAVALQEEAQVALNSYLTTPSKELSKRWGEEDLYQTYPQYLFQAAELLGEEDFFYESLRSRAEYFQGVNLRLTAEKANDEARLRAALGVQQAALQKEPNTAHILNEIGYLLFLLEDKEKAAEYFTQAAQAAPAWVLPYSNLA
;
A
#
# COMPACT_ATOMS: atom_id res chain seq x y z
N MET A 1 15.21 -6.77 -1.84
CA MET A 1 14.81 -7.25 -0.49
C MET A 1 13.29 -7.32 -0.59
N ASP A 2 12.73 -8.52 -0.74
CA ASP A 2 11.35 -8.76 -1.22
C ASP A 2 10.28 -8.05 -0.37
N TYR A 3 9.21 -7.60 -1.02
CA TYR A 3 7.91 -7.43 -0.35
C TYR A 3 7.41 -8.85 0.00
N PRO A 4 7.26 -9.20 1.29
CA PRO A 4 7.08 -10.55 1.73
C PRO A 4 5.69 -11.01 1.32
N LEU A 5 5.67 -12.23 0.81
CA LEU A 5 4.48 -12.89 0.28
C LEU A 5 3.42 -13.01 1.40
N GLY A 6 2.19 -12.61 1.11
CA GLY A 6 1.08 -12.53 2.08
C GLY A 6 0.49 -11.13 2.30
N GLY A 7 0.99 -10.09 1.62
CA GLY A 7 0.42 -8.73 1.69
C GLY A 7 0.82 -7.94 2.95
N ALA A 8 1.76 -8.45 3.75
CA ALA A 8 2.35 -7.72 4.86
C ALA A 8 3.58 -6.93 4.39
N CYS A 9 3.84 -5.78 5.01
CA CYS A 9 5.10 -5.05 4.84
C CYS A 9 6.06 -5.44 5.99
N PRO A 10 7.28 -5.97 5.75
CA PRO A 10 8.20 -6.31 6.82
C PRO A 10 8.82 -5.03 7.37
N ILE A 11 9.03 -5.01 8.67
CA ILE A 11 9.57 -3.84 9.38
C ILE A 11 10.96 -3.46 8.85
N GLU A 12 11.75 -4.43 8.39
CA GLU A 12 13.06 -4.22 7.77
C GLU A 12 12.98 -3.39 6.47
N TYR A 13 11.89 -3.53 5.71
CA TYR A 13 11.67 -2.78 4.48
C TYR A 13 11.37 -1.33 4.79
N LEU A 14 10.48 -1.09 5.77
CA LEU A 14 10.20 0.23 6.30
C LEU A 14 11.47 0.88 6.88
N ASP A 15 12.36 0.08 7.50
CA ASP A 15 13.64 0.56 8.04
C ASP A 15 14.56 1.06 6.94
N ALA A 16 14.67 0.30 5.85
CA ALA A 16 15.48 0.66 4.69
C ALA A 16 14.93 1.92 4.01
N MET A 17 13.61 2.01 3.79
CA MET A 17 12.98 3.19 3.20
C MET A 17 13.21 4.45 4.03
N ILE A 18 12.95 4.37 5.33
CA ILE A 18 13.15 5.50 6.24
C ILE A 18 14.63 5.90 6.27
N ALA A 19 15.56 4.94 6.26
CA ALA A 19 16.98 5.24 6.20
C ALA A 19 17.36 5.96 4.90
N THR A 20 16.88 5.50 3.74
CA THR A 20 17.13 6.16 2.45
C THR A 20 16.59 7.60 2.46
N LEU A 21 15.34 7.80 2.90
CA LEU A 21 14.73 9.12 2.93
C LEU A 21 15.45 10.06 3.91
N SER A 22 15.68 9.62 5.15
CA SER A 22 16.25 10.46 6.20
C SER A 22 17.75 10.73 6.03
N LYS A 23 18.54 9.75 5.56
CA LYS A 23 20.01 9.86 5.50
C LYS A 23 20.53 10.21 4.11
N ASP A 24 19.98 9.58 3.07
CA ASP A 24 20.53 9.73 1.72
C ASP A 24 19.86 10.90 0.97
N ARG A 25 18.59 11.18 1.29
CA ARG A 25 17.82 12.29 0.71
C ARG A 25 17.66 13.49 1.65
N GLU A 26 18.15 13.38 2.89
CA GLU A 26 18.05 14.42 3.93
C GLU A 26 16.61 14.93 4.14
N ALA A 27 15.62 14.06 3.90
CA ALA A 27 14.21 14.39 4.07
C ALA A 27 13.79 14.27 5.54
N GLU A 28 12.90 15.16 5.98
CA GLU A 28 12.19 14.97 7.24
C GLU A 28 11.18 13.84 7.10
N VAL A 29 11.22 12.89 8.04
CA VAL A 29 10.35 11.71 8.01
C VAL A 29 9.51 11.66 9.28
N ILE A 30 8.19 11.66 9.09
CA ILE A 30 7.20 11.42 10.15
C ILE A 30 6.55 10.07 9.85
N LEU A 31 6.77 9.10 10.74
CA LEU A 31 6.16 7.77 10.64
C LEU A 31 4.86 7.72 11.46
N ILE A 32 3.74 7.50 10.78
CA ILE A 32 2.42 7.36 11.41
C ILE A 32 1.91 5.93 11.18
N THR A 33 1.48 5.24 12.24
CA THR A 33 1.03 3.85 12.14
C THR A 33 -0.26 3.61 12.92
N ASP A 34 -1.35 3.29 12.20
CA ASP A 34 -2.59 2.76 12.76
C ASP A 34 -2.68 1.25 12.52
N ALA A 35 -1.85 0.48 13.25
CA ALA A 35 -1.70 -0.94 13.02
C ALA A 35 -1.53 -1.69 14.35
N CYS A 36 -2.55 -2.43 14.78
CA CYS A 36 -2.44 -3.38 15.90
C CYS A 36 -2.88 -4.81 15.48
N ARG A 37 -2.97 -5.12 14.16
CA ARG A 37 -3.36 -6.46 13.62
C ARG A 37 -2.38 -7.09 12.61
N SER A 38 -1.31 -6.40 12.22
CA SER A 38 -0.47 -6.84 11.10
C SER A 38 0.60 -7.87 11.52
N GLY A 39 0.19 -9.15 11.55
CA GLY A 39 1.08 -10.30 11.33
C GLY A 39 2.02 -10.72 12.48
N ASN A 40 2.53 -11.95 12.35
CA ASN A 40 3.54 -12.52 13.23
C ASN A 40 4.91 -11.95 12.87
N LEU A 41 5.54 -11.18 13.75
CA LEU A 41 6.99 -10.99 13.66
C LEU A 41 7.66 -12.36 13.74
N ALA A 42 8.59 -12.62 12.83
CA ALA A 42 9.17 -13.93 12.58
C ALA A 42 9.51 -14.68 13.88
N GLY A 43 8.76 -15.77 14.15
CA GLY A 43 9.02 -16.69 15.27
C GLY A 43 8.05 -16.68 16.45
N SER A 44 6.97 -15.90 16.46
CA SER A 44 5.97 -15.98 17.54
C SER A 44 4.55 -16.21 17.01
N GLU A 45 4.07 -17.45 17.07
CA GLU A 45 2.70 -17.82 16.65
C GLU A 45 1.59 -17.28 17.57
N ASN A 46 1.93 -16.71 18.73
CA ASN A 46 0.95 -16.33 19.76
C ASN A 46 0.96 -14.83 20.17
N ASN A 47 1.89 -14.01 19.67
CA ASN A 47 2.07 -12.60 20.12
C ASN A 47 2.37 -11.57 18.98
N GLY A 48 1.93 -11.84 17.75
CA GLY A 48 2.23 -11.00 16.57
C GLY A 48 1.90 -9.50 16.73
N PRO A 49 0.67 -9.12 17.13
CA PRO A 49 0.27 -7.73 17.36
C PRO A 49 1.15 -6.98 18.37
N GLN A 50 1.55 -7.64 19.46
CA GLN A 50 2.25 -7.00 20.57
C GLN A 50 3.71 -6.65 20.23
N LEU A 51 4.31 -7.39 19.28
CA LEU A 51 5.70 -7.21 18.89
C LEU A 51 5.86 -6.09 17.85
N THR A 52 4.85 -5.80 17.03
CA THR A 52 4.93 -4.82 15.93
C THR A 52 5.16 -3.40 16.44
N ASN A 53 4.33 -2.92 17.39
CA ASN A 53 4.51 -1.57 17.97
C ASN A 53 5.79 -1.46 18.80
N GLN A 54 6.22 -2.56 19.42
CA GLN A 54 7.50 -2.59 20.13
C GLN A 54 8.69 -2.48 19.15
N ALA A 55 8.64 -3.20 18.03
CA ALA A 55 9.66 -3.15 16.99
C ALA A 55 9.71 -1.78 16.32
N ILE A 56 8.56 -1.20 15.98
CA ILE A 56 8.48 0.16 15.40
C ILE A 56 9.01 1.21 16.37
N GLY A 57 8.61 1.13 17.64
CA GLY A 57 9.09 2.04 18.68
C GLY A 57 10.60 1.96 18.93
N ALA A 58 11.22 0.80 18.70
CA ALA A 58 12.65 0.56 18.95
C ALA A 58 13.56 0.78 17.73
N ARG A 59 13.01 0.86 16.50
CA ARG A 59 13.75 0.96 15.23
C ARG A 59 13.69 2.38 14.63
N PHE A 60 14.12 2.61 13.39
CA PHE A 60 13.97 3.87 12.66
C PHE A 60 14.68 5.16 13.15
N GLY A 61 15.58 5.11 14.14
CA GLY A 61 16.38 6.30 14.52
C GLY A 61 15.57 7.52 15.01
N GLU A 62 16.10 8.74 14.79
CA GLU A 62 15.53 10.05 15.19
C GLU A 62 14.42 10.54 14.22
N VAL A 63 13.46 9.67 13.89
CA VAL A 63 12.24 10.10 13.17
C VAL A 63 11.12 10.39 14.15
N VAL A 64 10.23 11.31 13.78
CA VAL A 64 8.97 11.49 14.50
C VAL A 64 8.11 10.24 14.29
N LYS A 65 7.54 9.71 15.37
CA LYS A 65 6.71 8.50 15.36
C LYS A 65 5.39 8.77 16.04
N ILE A 66 4.29 8.47 15.35
CA ILE A 66 2.93 8.62 15.84
C ILE A 66 2.23 7.27 15.70
N MET A 67 2.09 6.55 16.80
CA MET A 67 1.54 5.20 16.84
C MET A 67 0.15 5.20 17.49
N SER A 68 -0.77 4.44 16.93
CA SER A 68 -2.18 4.46 17.34
C SER A 68 -2.46 3.88 18.73
N CYS A 69 -1.66 2.92 19.18
CA CYS A 69 -1.88 2.23 20.44
C CYS A 69 -0.54 1.97 21.16
N ALA A 70 -0.52 2.03 22.50
CA ALA A 70 0.66 1.68 23.29
C ALA A 70 0.89 0.15 23.27
N LYS A 71 1.99 -0.30 23.89
CA LYS A 71 2.27 -1.72 24.01
C LYS A 71 1.09 -2.44 24.71
N GLU A 72 0.73 -3.63 24.21
CA GLU A 72 -0.35 -4.47 24.75
C GLU A 72 -1.76 -3.87 24.65
N GLN A 73 -1.98 -2.93 23.72
CA GLN A 73 -3.29 -2.36 23.39
C GLN A 73 -3.67 -2.67 21.94
N TYR A 74 -4.92 -2.39 21.57
CA TYR A 74 -5.44 -2.57 20.21
C TYR A 74 -5.88 -1.23 19.62
N SER A 75 -5.87 -1.15 18.28
CA SER A 75 -6.54 -0.07 17.55
C SER A 75 -8.01 -0.44 17.36
N LEU A 76 -8.88 0.51 17.65
CA LEU A 76 -10.32 0.35 17.55
C LEU A 76 -10.84 0.93 16.23
N GLU A 77 -11.89 0.32 15.67
CA GLU A 77 -12.65 0.80 14.52
C GLU A 77 -14.15 0.74 14.85
N HIS A 78 -14.92 1.73 14.41
CA HIS A 78 -16.37 1.78 14.64
C HIS A 78 -17.05 2.71 13.62
N GLU A 79 -18.32 2.43 13.26
CA GLU A 79 -19.10 3.21 12.29
C GLU A 79 -19.23 4.70 12.70
N ASP A 80 -19.28 4.96 14.01
CA ASP A 80 -19.38 6.29 14.61
C ASP A 80 -18.19 7.22 14.27
N TRP A 81 -17.08 6.69 13.75
CA TRP A 81 -15.87 7.46 13.48
C TRP A 81 -15.69 7.64 11.98
N GLY A 82 -16.37 8.64 11.40
CA GLY A 82 -16.25 8.95 9.96
C GLY A 82 -16.64 7.79 9.04
N GLY A 83 -17.65 6.99 9.44
CA GLY A 83 -18.19 5.89 8.65
C GLY A 83 -17.43 4.57 8.75
N GLY A 84 -16.68 4.35 9.84
CA GLY A 84 -15.92 3.10 10.06
C GLY A 84 -14.40 3.27 10.16
N ARG A 85 -13.88 4.50 10.26
CA ARG A 85 -12.43 4.74 10.41
C ARG A 85 -11.93 4.24 11.76
N GLY A 86 -10.61 4.05 11.86
CA GLY A 86 -9.94 3.80 13.13
C GLY A 86 -10.07 5.00 14.09
N LEU A 87 -10.29 4.74 15.38
CA LEU A 87 -10.45 5.77 16.42
C LEU A 87 -9.26 6.74 16.44
N PHE A 88 -8.05 6.18 16.35
CA PHE A 88 -6.83 6.98 16.30
C PHE A 88 -6.78 7.82 15.03
N SER A 89 -6.97 7.22 13.85
CA SER A 89 -6.93 7.93 12.57
C SER A 89 -7.96 9.06 12.50
N TYR A 90 -9.18 8.82 13.01
CA TYR A 90 -10.24 9.83 13.09
C TYR A 90 -9.78 11.04 13.91
N HIS A 91 -9.26 10.82 15.12
CA HIS A 91 -8.77 11.93 15.94
C HIS A 91 -7.47 12.54 15.43
N LEU A 92 -6.56 11.77 14.83
CA LEU A 92 -5.33 12.29 14.22
C LEU A 92 -5.64 13.34 13.17
N VAL A 93 -6.54 13.03 12.24
CA VAL A 93 -6.95 13.97 11.18
C VAL A 93 -7.60 15.20 11.80
N ASN A 94 -8.52 15.04 12.76
CA ASN A 94 -9.18 16.17 13.42
C ASN A 94 -8.21 17.06 14.19
N GLY A 95 -7.22 16.46 14.87
CA GLY A 95 -6.15 17.18 15.56
C GLY A 95 -5.31 18.01 14.58
N LEU A 96 -4.86 17.39 13.48
CA LEU A 96 -4.08 18.05 12.44
C LEU A 96 -4.85 19.15 11.70
N ILE A 97 -6.17 19.01 11.53
CA ILE A 97 -7.04 20.05 10.94
C ILE A 97 -7.08 21.30 11.84
N GLY A 98 -6.85 21.15 13.14
CA GLY A 98 -6.74 22.27 14.06
C GLY A 98 -7.35 22.05 15.43
N LEU A 99 -7.92 20.89 15.74
CA LEU A 99 -8.45 20.63 17.09
C LEU A 99 -7.37 20.38 18.14
N ALA A 100 -6.12 20.18 17.71
CA ALA A 100 -4.98 20.05 18.61
C ALA A 100 -4.34 21.39 19.00
N ASP A 101 -4.64 22.49 18.28
CA ASP A 101 -4.10 23.84 18.56
C ASP A 101 -4.64 24.37 19.88
N GLU A 102 -3.84 24.31 20.95
CA GLU A 102 -4.29 24.69 22.29
C GLU A 102 -3.98 26.15 22.62
N ASP A 103 -2.97 26.75 21.99
CA ASP A 103 -2.58 28.14 22.22
C ASP A 103 -3.04 29.13 21.13
N GLU A 104 -3.74 28.62 20.11
CA GLU A 104 -4.34 29.35 18.99
C GLU A 104 -3.30 30.08 18.12
N ASP A 105 -2.09 29.52 18.00
CA ASP A 105 -1.00 30.10 17.18
C ASP A 105 -1.05 29.68 15.70
N GLU A 106 -2.05 28.88 15.32
CA GLU A 106 -2.31 28.37 13.97
C GLU A 106 -1.30 27.32 13.46
N LEU A 107 -0.41 26.83 14.32
CA LEU A 107 0.48 25.70 14.08
C LEU A 107 0.07 24.51 14.95
N ILE A 108 0.42 23.30 14.51
CA ILE A 108 0.23 22.09 15.31
C ILE A 108 1.60 21.54 15.67
N TYR A 109 2.00 21.68 16.93
CA TYR A 109 3.25 21.09 17.42
C TYR A 109 3.08 19.63 17.85
N ILE A 110 4.20 18.92 17.94
CA ILE A 110 4.22 17.53 18.40
C ILE A 110 3.64 17.38 19.81
N TYR A 111 3.93 18.29 20.73
CA TYR A 111 3.40 18.21 22.10
C TYR A 111 1.87 18.35 22.13
N GLU A 112 1.33 19.31 21.37
CA GLU A 112 -0.10 19.59 21.25
C GLU A 112 -0.85 18.40 20.68
N LEU A 113 -0.36 17.86 19.56
CA LEU A 113 -0.94 16.69 18.94
C LEU A 113 -0.88 15.48 19.88
N SER A 114 0.22 15.30 20.61
CA SER A 114 0.36 14.23 21.60
C SER A 114 -0.69 14.32 22.71
N ASP A 115 -0.89 15.51 23.27
CA ASP A 115 -1.83 15.74 24.36
C ASP A 115 -3.28 15.62 23.90
N TYR A 116 -3.60 16.18 22.73
CA TYR A 116 -4.89 16.03 22.08
C TYR A 116 -5.23 14.55 21.85
N LEU A 117 -4.33 13.80 21.19
CA LEU A 117 -4.58 12.39 20.86
C LEU A 117 -4.71 11.54 22.12
N ARG A 118 -3.85 11.73 23.12
CA ARG A 118 -3.93 11.01 24.39
C ARG A 118 -5.22 11.30 25.14
N ARG A 119 -5.73 12.53 25.08
CA ARG A 119 -6.97 12.95 25.73
C ARG A 119 -8.19 12.35 25.05
N GLU A 120 -8.36 12.59 23.75
CA GLU A 120 -9.58 12.21 23.04
C GLU A 120 -9.66 10.69 22.80
N VAL A 121 -8.61 10.05 22.30
CA VAL A 121 -8.64 8.60 22.03
C VAL A 121 -8.87 7.80 23.31
N ARG A 122 -8.22 8.17 24.42
CA ARG A 122 -8.42 7.48 25.71
C ARG A 122 -9.82 7.70 26.29
N LYS A 123 -10.37 8.91 26.12
CA LYS A 123 -11.72 9.25 26.58
C LYS A 123 -12.75 8.41 25.82
N VAL A 124 -12.65 8.36 24.50
CA VAL A 124 -13.58 7.62 23.65
C VAL A 124 -13.40 6.11 23.83
N SER A 125 -12.18 5.57 23.78
CA SER A 125 -11.96 4.11 23.94
C SER A 125 -12.60 3.55 25.21
N ARG A 126 -12.53 4.31 26.32
CA ARG A 126 -13.13 3.93 27.60
C ARG A 126 -14.66 3.83 27.56
N GLN A 127 -15.32 4.62 26.72
CA GLN A 127 -16.78 4.55 26.54
C GLN A 127 -17.19 3.22 25.91
N TYR A 128 -16.30 2.62 25.10
CA TYR A 128 -16.48 1.30 24.50
C TYR A 128 -15.92 0.16 25.37
N GLY A 129 -15.50 0.45 26.62
CA GLY A 129 -14.94 -0.56 27.54
C GLY A 129 -13.50 -0.99 27.23
N GLU A 130 -12.82 -0.30 26.31
CA GLU A 130 -11.50 -0.64 25.82
C GLU A 130 -10.45 0.42 26.22
N ILE A 131 -9.16 0.07 26.07
CA ILE A 131 -8.06 1.00 26.35
C ILE A 131 -7.19 1.15 25.09
N GLN A 132 -7.22 2.34 24.51
CA GLN A 132 -6.29 2.75 23.46
C GLN A 132 -5.61 4.06 23.88
N ILE A 133 -4.28 4.06 23.88
CA ILE A 133 -3.44 5.21 24.24
C ILE A 133 -2.44 5.43 23.11
N PRO A 134 -2.62 6.47 22.27
CA PRO A 134 -1.65 6.82 21.24
C PRO A 134 -0.29 7.16 21.83
N VAL A 135 0.76 6.89 21.06
CA VAL A 135 2.14 7.18 21.44
C VAL A 135 2.76 8.06 20.37
N VAL A 136 3.06 9.29 20.73
CA VAL A 136 3.81 10.25 19.92
C VAL A 136 5.23 10.36 20.47
N ARG A 137 6.22 10.32 19.59
CA ARG A 137 7.66 10.49 19.90
C ARG A 137 8.29 11.40 18.86
N GLY A 138 9.04 12.39 19.30
CA GLY A 138 9.72 13.34 18.43
C GLY A 138 10.15 14.58 19.23
N PRO A 139 10.76 15.58 18.59
CA PRO A 139 11.05 16.86 19.22
C PRO A 139 9.75 17.61 19.51
N GLU A 140 9.44 17.89 20.78
CA GLU A 140 8.15 18.49 21.20
C GLU A 140 7.79 19.78 20.44
N GLU A 141 8.79 20.61 20.16
CA GLU A 141 8.67 21.92 19.49
C GLU A 141 8.72 21.85 17.94
N ALA A 142 8.67 20.66 17.34
CA ALA A 142 8.57 20.54 15.89
C ALA A 142 7.11 20.72 15.44
N ALA A 143 6.87 21.65 14.52
CA ALA A 143 5.57 21.87 13.91
C ALA A 143 5.30 20.79 12.84
N LEU A 144 4.16 20.11 12.97
CA LEU A 144 3.71 19.07 12.04
C LEU A 144 2.81 19.61 10.94
N ASN A 145 2.03 20.65 11.24
CA ASN A 145 1.08 21.21 10.30
C ASN A 145 0.81 22.70 10.58
N THR A 146 0.29 23.40 9.57
CA THR A 146 -0.31 24.74 9.69
C THR A 146 -1.80 24.62 9.43
N ILE A 147 -2.61 25.32 10.23
CA ILE A 147 -4.07 25.19 10.18
C ILE A 147 -4.65 25.89 8.95
N ASP A 148 -5.42 25.14 8.16
CA ASP A 148 -6.36 25.73 7.21
C ASP A 148 -7.67 26.06 7.92
N LYS A 149 -7.89 27.36 8.18
CA LYS A 149 -9.10 27.86 8.85
C LYS A 149 -10.40 27.47 8.15
N ALA A 150 -10.39 27.26 6.84
CA ALA A 150 -11.58 26.81 6.13
C ALA A 150 -11.90 25.34 6.45
N GLN A 151 -10.88 24.48 6.51
CA GLN A 151 -11.04 23.08 6.93
C GLN A 151 -11.44 22.99 8.40
N LEU A 152 -10.80 23.77 9.28
CA LEU A 152 -11.17 23.82 10.70
C LEU A 152 -12.59 24.32 10.92
N PHE A 153 -13.04 25.34 10.18
CA PHE A 153 -14.42 25.80 10.23
C PHE A 153 -15.41 24.72 9.75
N ALA A 154 -15.09 24.03 8.65
CA ALA A 154 -15.93 22.96 8.12
C ALA A 154 -16.05 21.79 9.11
N LEU A 155 -14.93 21.36 9.70
CA LEU A 155 -14.90 20.31 10.71
C LEU A 155 -15.72 20.70 11.95
N ASN A 156 -15.55 21.93 12.45
CA ASN A 156 -16.34 22.41 13.58
C ASN A 156 -17.84 22.46 13.29
N ALA A 157 -18.22 22.81 12.05
CA ALA A 157 -19.63 22.78 11.63
C ALA A 157 -20.18 21.34 11.58
N GLU A 158 -19.41 20.38 11.05
CA GLU A 158 -19.77 18.96 11.02
C GLU A 158 -19.96 18.39 12.43
N LEU A 159 -18.98 18.57 13.32
CA LEU A 159 -19.04 18.13 14.72
C LEU A 159 -20.17 18.81 15.51
N SER A 160 -20.48 20.07 15.16
CA SER A 160 -21.63 20.76 15.73
C SER A 160 -22.93 20.12 15.24
N MET A 161 -23.05 19.76 13.96
CA MET A 161 -24.23 19.12 13.38
C MET A 161 -24.45 17.69 13.88
N GLU A 162 -23.40 16.92 14.12
CA GLU A 162 -23.47 15.60 14.79
C GLU A 162 -24.03 15.74 16.20
N ASN A 163 -23.60 16.77 16.95
CA ASN A 163 -24.18 17.10 18.24
C ASN A 163 -25.61 17.68 18.14
N ASP A 164 -25.93 18.42 17.07
CA ASP A 164 -27.24 19.09 16.86
C ASP A 164 -28.34 18.15 16.34
N GLN A 165 -28.01 16.93 15.91
CA GLN A 165 -29.02 15.87 15.76
C GLN A 165 -29.70 15.49 17.09
N SER A 166 -29.26 16.08 18.22
CA SER A 166 -29.96 16.03 19.50
C SER A 166 -30.86 17.24 19.82
N ILE A 167 -30.73 18.43 19.20
CA ILE A 167 -31.64 19.59 19.41
C ILE A 167 -31.61 20.53 18.18
N GLY A 168 -32.74 20.74 17.51
CA GLY A 168 -32.81 21.60 16.31
C GLY A 168 -32.94 23.11 16.56
N MET A 169 -32.31 23.93 15.71
CA MET A 169 -32.91 25.01 14.88
C MET A 169 -31.82 25.94 14.29
N ALA A 170 -31.92 26.20 12.99
CA ALA A 170 -31.05 27.08 12.18
C ALA A 170 -31.41 28.61 12.33
N PRO A 171 -30.86 29.56 11.53
CA PRO A 171 -29.55 29.69 10.83
C PRO A 171 -28.89 31.09 10.97
N VAL A 172 -27.60 31.28 10.62
CA VAL A 172 -27.11 32.57 10.06
C VAL A 172 -25.98 32.37 9.03
N ARG A 173 -26.14 32.99 7.85
CA ARG A 173 -25.15 33.16 6.78
C ARG A 173 -24.10 34.22 7.13
N LYS A 174 -22.84 34.02 6.73
CA LYS A 174 -22.07 35.08 6.06
C LYS A 174 -20.93 34.53 5.19
N SER A 175 -20.82 35.17 4.04
CA SER A 175 -19.92 34.95 2.92
C SER A 175 -18.46 35.29 3.23
N GLY A 176 -17.53 34.43 2.83
CA GLY A 176 -16.10 34.71 2.67
C GLY A 176 -15.59 34.13 1.35
N LYS A 177 -15.05 35.00 0.48
CA LYS A 177 -14.23 34.67 -0.70
C LYS A 177 -12.81 34.37 -0.21
N GLY A 178 -12.00 33.44 -0.71
CA GLY A 178 -12.17 32.39 -1.69
C GLY A 178 -10.86 31.57 -1.69
N ALA A 179 -10.96 30.27 -1.40
CA ALA A 179 -10.09 29.28 -2.02
C ALA A 179 -10.75 28.95 -3.37
N GLU A 180 -9.97 28.88 -4.45
CA GLU A 180 -10.52 28.43 -5.73
C GLU A 180 -11.09 27.03 -5.53
N LYS A 181 -12.43 26.94 -5.51
CA LYS A 181 -13.12 25.66 -5.51
C LYS A 181 -12.62 24.90 -6.74
N PRO A 182 -12.30 23.59 -6.61
CA PRO A 182 -11.97 22.79 -7.77
C PRO A 182 -13.06 22.98 -8.82
N ASP A 183 -12.65 23.28 -10.06
CA ASP A 183 -13.60 23.49 -11.16
C ASP A 183 -14.52 22.27 -11.22
N SER A 184 -15.80 22.51 -11.50
CA SER A 184 -16.82 21.48 -11.66
C SER A 184 -16.38 20.36 -12.62
N THR A 185 -15.45 20.66 -13.54
CA THR A 185 -14.82 19.72 -14.46
C THR A 185 -13.84 18.76 -13.76
N PHE A 186 -12.91 19.26 -12.94
CA PHE A 186 -11.95 18.44 -12.21
C PHE A 186 -12.66 17.46 -11.27
N ILE A 187 -13.63 17.94 -10.49
CA ILE A 187 -14.42 17.08 -9.59
C ILE A 187 -15.16 15.98 -10.35
N ARG A 188 -15.76 16.29 -11.50
CA ARG A 188 -16.43 15.28 -12.33
C ARG A 188 -15.45 14.24 -12.89
N LEU A 189 -14.22 14.65 -13.22
CA LEU A 189 -13.19 13.72 -13.68
C LEU A 189 -12.70 12.82 -12.55
N LEU A 190 -12.48 13.39 -11.36
CA LEU A 190 -12.07 12.63 -10.17
C LEU A 190 -13.12 11.59 -9.78
N GLN A 191 -14.41 11.96 -9.76
CA GLN A 191 -15.49 11.01 -9.48
C GLN A 191 -15.56 9.87 -10.49
N ARG A 192 -15.30 10.16 -11.78
CA ARG A 192 -15.26 9.13 -12.82
C ARG A 192 -14.05 8.21 -12.66
N PHE A 193 -12.90 8.79 -12.32
CA PHE A 193 -11.69 8.03 -11.98
C PHE A 193 -11.96 7.07 -10.81
N GLU A 194 -12.51 7.56 -9.70
CA GLU A 194 -12.86 6.77 -8.52
C GLU A 194 -13.85 5.64 -8.88
N THR A 195 -14.89 5.95 -9.65
CA THR A 195 -15.86 4.93 -10.12
C THR A 195 -15.17 3.85 -10.95
N SER A 196 -14.30 4.22 -11.89
CA SER A 196 -13.57 3.25 -12.72
C SER A 196 -12.59 2.39 -11.91
N LEU A 197 -12.00 2.93 -10.83
CA LEU A 197 -11.20 2.14 -9.88
C LEU A 197 -12.06 1.10 -9.16
N GLU A 198 -13.20 1.52 -8.60
CA GLU A 198 -14.13 0.63 -7.87
C GLU A 198 -14.69 -0.49 -8.78
N GLU A 199 -14.95 -0.18 -10.05
CA GLU A 199 -15.44 -1.15 -11.03
C GLU A 199 -14.33 -2.05 -11.61
N GLY A 200 -13.05 -1.79 -11.30
CA GLY A 200 -11.90 -2.52 -11.85
C GLY A 200 -11.60 -2.23 -13.32
N THR A 201 -12.16 -1.14 -13.88
CA THR A 201 -11.89 -0.69 -15.25
C THR A 201 -10.61 0.14 -15.26
N LEU A 202 -9.45 -0.52 -15.11
CA LEU A 202 -8.19 0.15 -14.79
C LEU A 202 -7.44 0.71 -16.00
N LEU A 203 -7.08 -0.15 -16.97
CA LEU A 203 -6.51 0.26 -18.28
C LEU A 203 -7.34 -0.19 -19.47
N ILE A 204 -8.04 -1.33 -19.34
CA ILE A 204 -8.76 -1.98 -20.44
C ILE A 204 -10.25 -2.06 -20.08
N PRO A 205 -11.17 -1.62 -20.97
CA PRO A 205 -10.93 -0.88 -22.21
C PRO A 205 -10.30 0.51 -21.93
N GLU A 206 -9.57 1.06 -22.90
CA GLU A 206 -8.92 2.38 -22.79
C GLU A 206 -9.95 3.49 -22.51
N ASP A 207 -11.03 3.51 -23.29
CA ASP A 207 -12.14 4.44 -23.12
C ASP A 207 -12.88 4.20 -21.80
N GLY A 208 -12.90 5.20 -20.93
CA GLY A 208 -13.55 5.13 -19.63
C GLY A 208 -12.73 4.42 -18.54
N SER A 209 -11.47 4.08 -18.82
CA SER A 209 -10.56 3.56 -17.82
C SER A 209 -10.17 4.60 -16.77
N ALA A 210 -9.81 4.12 -15.57
CA ALA A 210 -9.21 4.94 -14.53
C ALA A 210 -7.94 5.64 -15.07
N TYR A 211 -7.11 4.94 -15.85
CA TYR A 211 -5.94 5.55 -16.48
C TYR A 211 -6.28 6.70 -17.44
N ALA A 212 -7.30 6.54 -18.30
CA ALA A 212 -7.73 7.59 -19.21
C ALA A 212 -8.26 8.84 -18.47
N PHE A 213 -8.91 8.66 -17.32
CA PHE A 213 -9.31 9.79 -16.47
C PHE A 213 -8.12 10.41 -15.73
N LEU A 214 -7.17 9.61 -15.25
CA LEU A 214 -5.95 10.11 -14.62
C LEU A 214 -5.14 10.99 -15.58
N GLN A 215 -4.97 10.58 -16.84
CA GLN A 215 -4.29 11.39 -17.86
C GLN A 215 -4.96 12.76 -18.07
N GLN A 216 -6.29 12.82 -17.95
CA GLN A 216 -7.03 14.09 -18.02
C GLN A 216 -6.85 14.93 -16.74
N LEU A 217 -6.79 14.29 -15.57
CA LEU A 217 -6.53 14.95 -14.29
C LEU A 217 -5.13 15.57 -14.25
N GLN A 218 -4.12 14.92 -14.83
CA GLN A 218 -2.74 15.41 -14.93
C GLN A 218 -2.59 16.73 -15.72
N ALA A 219 -3.60 17.13 -16.51
CA ALA A 219 -3.61 18.43 -17.17
C ALA A 219 -3.91 19.61 -16.21
N PHE A 220 -4.37 19.33 -14.98
CA PHE A 220 -4.72 20.34 -13.97
C PHE A 220 -3.58 20.54 -12.96
N THR A 221 -2.57 21.32 -13.35
CA THR A 221 -1.35 21.56 -12.53
C THR A 221 -1.59 22.30 -11.22
N GLN A 222 -2.81 22.79 -10.96
CA GLN A 222 -3.17 23.43 -9.69
C GLN A 222 -3.60 22.42 -8.60
N PHE A 223 -3.73 21.13 -8.95
CA PHE A 223 -4.18 20.08 -8.03
C PHE A 223 -3.17 18.92 -7.94
N ASP A 224 -1.88 19.19 -8.10
CA ASP A 224 -0.81 18.18 -8.16
C ASP A 224 -0.90 17.15 -7.02
N SER A 225 -1.13 17.59 -5.78
CA SER A 225 -1.25 16.66 -4.64
C SER A 225 -2.41 15.67 -4.75
N LEU A 226 -3.56 16.06 -5.31
CA LEU A 226 -4.69 15.16 -5.55
C LEU A 226 -4.42 14.23 -6.74
N VAL A 227 -3.69 14.71 -7.74
CA VAL A 227 -3.26 13.90 -8.89
C VAL A 227 -2.23 12.86 -8.45
N ASP A 228 -1.33 13.20 -7.53
CA ASP A 228 -0.36 12.27 -6.96
C ASP A 228 -1.05 11.15 -6.16
N VAL A 229 -2.07 11.48 -5.37
CA VAL A 229 -2.90 10.47 -4.67
C VAL A 229 -3.59 9.56 -5.68
N ALA A 230 -4.27 10.12 -6.68
CA ALA A 230 -4.92 9.33 -7.73
C ALA A 230 -3.92 8.46 -8.52
N THR A 231 -2.70 8.95 -8.75
CA THR A 231 -1.63 8.19 -9.41
C THR A 231 -1.23 6.97 -8.60
N ASN A 232 -1.05 7.15 -7.28
CA ASN A 232 -0.72 6.06 -6.37
C ASN A 232 -1.86 5.04 -6.25
N ASP A 233 -3.12 5.50 -6.11
CA ASP A 233 -4.29 4.62 -6.03
C ASP A 233 -4.42 3.73 -7.27
N LEU A 234 -4.20 4.29 -8.47
CA LEU A 234 -4.21 3.51 -9.69
C LEU A 234 -3.03 2.51 -9.74
N ALA A 235 -1.82 2.93 -9.36
CA ALA A 235 -0.66 2.03 -9.34
C ALA A 235 -0.86 0.84 -8.38
N VAL A 236 -1.56 1.04 -7.26
CA VAL A 236 -1.95 -0.02 -6.32
C VAL A 236 -3.00 -0.94 -6.95
N ALA A 237 -4.06 -0.39 -7.54
CA ALA A 237 -5.11 -1.19 -8.17
C ALA A 237 -4.56 -2.07 -9.31
N LEU A 238 -3.62 -1.55 -10.11
CA LEU A 238 -3.02 -2.27 -11.23
C LEU A 238 -2.21 -3.51 -10.82
N GLN A 239 -1.64 -3.54 -9.62
CA GLN A 239 -0.82 -4.67 -9.17
C GLN A 239 -1.58 -5.71 -8.36
N GLU A 240 -2.79 -5.40 -7.88
CA GLU A 240 -3.50 -6.19 -6.87
C GLU A 240 -3.78 -7.61 -7.34
N GLU A 241 -4.34 -7.78 -8.53
CA GLU A 241 -4.72 -9.11 -9.02
C GLU A 241 -3.50 -10.00 -9.31
N ALA A 242 -2.43 -9.41 -9.87
CA ALA A 242 -1.18 -10.11 -10.09
C ALA A 242 -0.53 -10.55 -8.76
N GLN A 243 -0.62 -9.71 -7.72
CA GLN A 243 -0.17 -10.05 -6.37
C GLN A 243 -0.98 -11.21 -5.77
N VAL A 244 -2.30 -11.24 -6.00
CA VAL A 244 -3.18 -12.34 -5.58
C VAL A 244 -2.80 -13.64 -6.30
N ALA A 245 -2.52 -13.59 -7.60
CA ALA A 245 -2.08 -14.75 -8.38
C ALA A 245 -0.73 -15.29 -7.86
N LEU A 246 0.24 -14.41 -7.56
CA LEU A 246 1.51 -14.82 -6.94
C LEU A 246 1.28 -15.48 -5.56
N ASN A 247 0.50 -14.87 -4.69
CA ASN A 247 0.21 -15.44 -3.36
C ASN A 247 -0.47 -16.80 -3.46
N SER A 248 -1.41 -16.94 -4.40
CA SER A 248 -2.13 -18.19 -4.67
C SER A 248 -1.20 -19.27 -5.21
N TYR A 249 -0.19 -18.90 -6.02
CA TYR A 249 0.81 -19.84 -6.52
C TYR A 249 1.65 -20.47 -5.40
N LEU A 250 1.96 -19.71 -4.36
CA LEU A 250 2.73 -20.21 -3.22
C LEU A 250 1.88 -21.00 -2.22
N THR A 251 0.64 -20.57 -2.00
CA THR A 251 -0.22 -21.12 -0.94
C THR A 251 -1.15 -22.23 -1.42
N THR A 252 -1.66 -22.11 -2.65
CA THR A 252 -2.61 -23.05 -3.26
C THR A 252 -2.24 -23.36 -4.73
N PRO A 253 -1.00 -23.85 -4.98
CA PRO A 253 -0.41 -23.95 -6.32
C PRO A 253 -1.30 -24.65 -7.34
N SER A 254 -1.99 -25.72 -6.98
CA SER A 254 -2.84 -26.47 -7.92
C SER A 254 -3.99 -25.64 -8.48
N LYS A 255 -4.62 -24.79 -7.66
CA LYS A 255 -5.71 -23.91 -8.10
C LYS A 255 -5.18 -22.83 -9.02
N GLU A 256 -4.05 -22.22 -8.64
CA GLU A 256 -3.45 -21.14 -9.43
C GLU A 256 -2.89 -21.63 -10.76
N LEU A 257 -2.24 -22.80 -10.78
CA LEU A 257 -1.78 -23.42 -12.02
C LEU A 257 -2.95 -23.75 -12.95
N SER A 258 -4.10 -24.18 -12.43
CA SER A 258 -5.29 -24.39 -13.26
C SER A 258 -5.78 -23.08 -13.89
N LYS A 259 -5.73 -21.96 -13.16
CA LYS A 259 -6.13 -20.64 -13.68
C LYS A 259 -5.21 -20.18 -14.81
N ARG A 260 -3.89 -20.33 -14.67
CA ARG A 260 -2.90 -20.00 -15.72
C ARG A 260 -3.26 -20.55 -17.09
N TRP A 261 -3.76 -21.79 -17.12
CA TRP A 261 -4.15 -22.47 -18.35
C TRP A 261 -5.58 -22.16 -18.81
N GLY A 262 -6.49 -21.86 -17.87
CA GLY A 262 -7.91 -21.66 -18.13
C GLY A 262 -8.32 -20.20 -18.40
N GLU A 263 -7.54 -19.24 -17.92
CA GLU A 263 -7.85 -17.80 -17.94
C GLU A 263 -6.73 -17.02 -18.66
N GLU A 264 -6.47 -17.39 -19.92
CA GLU A 264 -5.37 -16.81 -20.71
C GLU A 264 -5.53 -15.29 -20.91
N ASP A 265 -6.73 -14.82 -21.24
CA ASP A 265 -7.00 -13.39 -21.46
C ASP A 265 -6.64 -12.55 -20.22
N LEU A 266 -6.95 -13.07 -19.03
CA LEU A 266 -6.61 -12.44 -17.77
C LEU A 266 -5.09 -12.39 -17.56
N TYR A 267 -4.41 -13.52 -17.75
CA TYR A 267 -2.96 -13.59 -17.58
C TYR A 267 -2.19 -12.67 -18.54
N GLN A 268 -2.76 -12.36 -19.71
CA GLN A 268 -2.19 -11.39 -20.65
C GLN A 268 -2.28 -9.94 -20.16
N THR A 269 -3.15 -9.61 -19.20
CA THR A 269 -3.27 -8.24 -18.65
C THR A 269 -2.20 -7.96 -17.60
N TYR A 270 -1.79 -8.94 -16.79
CA TYR A 270 -0.87 -8.73 -15.66
C TYR A 270 0.44 -8.01 -16.04
N PRO A 271 1.18 -8.41 -17.09
CA PRO A 271 2.40 -7.68 -17.45
C PRO A 271 2.11 -6.23 -17.83
N GLN A 272 1.02 -5.97 -18.56
CA GLN A 272 0.64 -4.63 -19.01
C GLN A 272 0.34 -3.72 -17.81
N TYR A 273 -0.43 -4.24 -16.86
CA TYR A 273 -0.83 -3.50 -15.66
C TYR A 273 0.38 -3.21 -14.77
N LEU A 274 1.24 -4.20 -14.55
CA LEU A 274 2.44 -4.05 -13.72
C LEU A 274 3.48 -3.10 -14.34
N PHE A 275 3.68 -3.15 -15.66
CA PHE A 275 4.52 -2.16 -16.35
C PHE A 275 3.91 -0.77 -16.22
N GLN A 276 2.60 -0.61 -16.44
CA GLN A 276 1.96 0.69 -16.32
C GLN A 276 2.03 1.24 -14.88
N ALA A 277 1.89 0.39 -13.86
CA ALA A 277 2.08 0.77 -12.46
C ALA A 277 3.50 1.27 -12.19
N ALA A 278 4.53 0.57 -12.71
CA ALA A 278 5.91 1.02 -12.59
C ALA A 278 6.12 2.38 -13.26
N GLU A 279 5.60 2.58 -14.48
CA GLU A 279 5.73 3.84 -15.20
C GLU A 279 4.98 5.01 -14.52
N LEU A 280 3.84 4.73 -13.87
CA LEU A 280 3.10 5.74 -13.10
C LEU A 280 3.88 6.24 -11.89
N LEU A 281 4.58 5.33 -11.19
CA LEU A 281 5.38 5.68 -10.02
C LEU A 281 6.75 6.29 -10.41
N GLY A 282 7.31 5.87 -11.54
CA GLY A 282 8.55 6.38 -12.10
C GLY A 282 9.81 5.68 -11.59
N GLU A 283 10.94 5.85 -12.30
CA GLU A 283 12.22 5.14 -12.04
C GLU A 283 12.84 5.43 -10.66
N GLU A 284 12.49 6.57 -10.06
CA GLU A 284 12.98 6.96 -8.72
C GLU A 284 12.16 6.32 -7.59
N ASP A 285 10.98 5.75 -7.91
CA ASP A 285 10.14 5.10 -6.92
C ASP A 285 10.78 3.80 -6.42
N PHE A 286 10.63 3.57 -5.12
CA PHE A 286 11.23 2.43 -4.45
C PHE A 286 10.73 1.07 -4.97
N PHE A 287 9.49 1.01 -5.46
CA PHE A 287 8.87 -0.20 -5.99
C PHE A 287 9.09 -0.40 -7.49
N TYR A 288 9.70 0.55 -8.20
CA TYR A 288 9.84 0.51 -9.66
C TYR A 288 10.44 -0.80 -10.17
N GLU A 289 11.61 -1.20 -9.66
CA GLU A 289 12.28 -2.44 -10.08
C GLU A 289 11.52 -3.71 -9.66
N SER A 290 10.85 -3.70 -8.51
CA SER A 290 10.00 -4.81 -8.05
C SER A 290 8.79 -5.00 -8.97
N LEU A 291 8.11 -3.91 -9.35
CA LEU A 291 6.96 -3.97 -10.26
C LEU A 291 7.37 -4.46 -11.65
N ARG A 292 8.50 -3.97 -12.17
CA ARG A 292 9.05 -4.44 -13.44
C ARG A 292 9.47 -5.91 -13.40
N SER A 293 10.11 -6.34 -12.31
CA SER A 293 10.46 -7.75 -12.10
C SER A 293 9.22 -8.65 -12.18
N ARG A 294 8.13 -8.26 -11.50
CA ARG A 294 6.86 -9.02 -11.56
C ARG A 294 6.24 -8.98 -12.95
N ALA A 295 6.29 -7.85 -13.64
CA ALA A 295 5.77 -7.72 -15.00
C ALA A 295 6.50 -8.69 -15.94
N GLU A 296 7.83 -8.70 -15.88
CA GLU A 296 8.68 -9.63 -16.63
C GLU A 296 8.42 -11.09 -16.24
N TYR A 297 8.23 -11.39 -14.95
CA TYR A 297 7.86 -12.74 -14.52
C TYR A 297 6.57 -13.22 -15.19
N PHE A 298 5.50 -12.43 -15.17
CA PHE A 298 4.24 -12.81 -15.83
C PHE A 298 4.37 -12.85 -17.35
N GLN A 299 5.18 -11.97 -17.95
CA GLN A 299 5.50 -12.02 -19.38
C GLN A 299 6.19 -13.34 -19.74
N GLY A 300 7.16 -13.79 -18.93
CA GLY A 300 7.84 -15.07 -19.09
C GLY A 300 6.89 -16.26 -18.92
N VAL A 301 5.97 -16.20 -17.96
CA VAL A 301 4.91 -17.22 -17.77
C VAL A 301 4.03 -17.32 -19.02
N ASN A 302 3.59 -16.19 -19.58
CA ASN A 302 2.75 -16.17 -20.79
C ASN A 302 3.50 -16.73 -22.02
N LEU A 303 4.78 -16.38 -22.17
CA LEU A 303 5.64 -16.96 -23.21
C LEU A 303 5.79 -18.47 -23.05
N ARG A 304 6.00 -18.96 -21.82
CA ARG A 304 6.07 -20.40 -21.54
C ARG A 304 4.77 -21.11 -21.92
N LEU A 305 3.62 -20.61 -21.45
CA LEU A 305 2.31 -21.23 -21.70
C LEU A 305 2.04 -21.37 -23.21
N THR A 306 2.29 -20.30 -23.96
CA THR A 306 2.13 -20.31 -25.43
C THR A 306 3.17 -21.17 -26.14
N ALA A 307 4.38 -21.32 -25.57
CA ALA A 307 5.42 -22.20 -26.10
C ALA A 307 5.06 -23.68 -25.92
N GLU A 308 4.59 -24.08 -24.74
CA GLU A 308 4.15 -25.45 -24.44
C GLU A 308 2.97 -25.86 -25.35
N LYS A 309 1.97 -24.98 -25.56
CA LYS A 309 0.85 -25.24 -26.49
C LYS A 309 1.32 -25.49 -27.92
N ALA A 310 2.36 -24.78 -28.36
CA ALA A 310 2.87 -24.82 -29.72
C ALA A 310 4.04 -25.81 -29.92
N ASN A 311 4.56 -26.42 -28.84
CA ASN A 311 5.84 -27.13 -28.82
C ASN A 311 6.98 -26.29 -29.41
N ASP A 312 7.08 -25.02 -29.01
CA ASP A 312 8.01 -24.03 -29.56
C ASP A 312 9.23 -23.81 -28.63
N GLU A 313 10.32 -24.53 -28.91
CA GLU A 313 11.56 -24.46 -28.14
C GLU A 313 12.24 -23.08 -28.20
N ALA A 314 12.09 -22.34 -29.30
CA ALA A 314 12.64 -20.99 -29.42
C ALA A 314 11.90 -20.03 -28.49
N ARG A 315 10.57 -20.18 -28.37
CA ARG A 315 9.77 -19.41 -27.43
C ARG A 315 10.04 -19.79 -25.96
N LEU A 316 10.34 -21.07 -25.67
CA LEU A 316 10.82 -21.46 -24.34
C LEU A 316 12.14 -20.76 -23.96
N ARG A 317 13.09 -20.65 -24.90
CA ARG A 317 14.33 -19.89 -24.67
C ARG A 317 14.08 -18.39 -24.48
N ALA A 318 13.13 -17.81 -25.21
CA ALA A 318 12.73 -16.42 -25.00
C ALA A 318 12.12 -16.22 -23.60
N ALA A 319 11.23 -17.12 -23.17
CA ALA A 319 10.68 -17.10 -21.81
C ALA A 319 11.78 -17.18 -20.75
N LEU A 320 12.77 -18.06 -20.93
CA LEU A 320 13.91 -18.19 -20.02
C LEU A 320 14.72 -16.89 -19.91
N GLY A 321 14.99 -16.22 -21.04
CA GLY A 321 15.68 -14.93 -21.04
C GLY A 321 14.91 -13.84 -20.28
N VAL A 322 13.58 -13.79 -20.43
CA VAL A 322 12.74 -12.85 -19.67
C VAL A 322 12.75 -13.16 -18.18
N GLN A 323 12.66 -14.43 -17.78
CA GLN A 323 12.72 -14.81 -16.36
C GLN A 323 14.09 -14.49 -15.73
N GLN A 324 15.18 -14.62 -16.49
CA GLN A 324 16.51 -14.22 -16.03
C GLN A 324 16.61 -12.71 -15.82
N ALA A 325 15.98 -11.89 -16.68
CA ALA A 325 15.91 -10.45 -16.50
C ALA A 325 15.10 -10.07 -15.23
N ALA A 326 14.00 -10.77 -14.95
CA ALA A 326 13.23 -10.58 -13.72
C ALA A 326 14.06 -10.91 -12.47
N LEU A 327 14.74 -12.06 -12.47
CA LEU A 327 15.59 -12.49 -11.35
C LEU A 327 16.77 -11.54 -11.07
N GLN A 328 17.28 -10.83 -12.10
CA GLN A 328 18.34 -9.83 -11.90
C GLN A 328 17.86 -8.64 -11.07
N LYS A 329 16.59 -8.25 -11.20
CA LYS A 329 15.97 -7.15 -10.46
C LYS A 329 15.61 -7.54 -9.04
N GLU A 330 15.09 -8.75 -8.86
CA GLU A 330 14.79 -9.33 -7.54
C GLU A 330 15.51 -10.69 -7.36
N PRO A 331 16.76 -10.66 -6.88
CA PRO A 331 17.50 -11.88 -6.60
C PRO A 331 16.88 -12.67 -5.44
N ASN A 332 16.91 -14.00 -5.54
CA ASN A 332 16.38 -14.95 -4.54
C ASN A 332 14.85 -15.06 -4.48
N THR A 333 14.12 -14.53 -5.46
CA THR A 333 12.67 -14.67 -5.52
C THR A 333 12.26 -16.10 -5.90
N ALA A 334 11.67 -16.84 -4.95
CA ALA A 334 11.40 -18.27 -5.07
C ALA A 334 10.56 -18.65 -6.32
N HIS A 335 9.51 -17.89 -6.63
CA HIS A 335 8.63 -18.19 -7.76
C HIS A 335 9.32 -17.99 -9.12
N ILE A 336 10.19 -16.99 -9.25
CA ILE A 336 11.00 -16.78 -10.46
C ILE A 336 12.02 -17.91 -10.60
N LEU A 337 12.72 -18.28 -9.51
CA LEU A 337 13.66 -19.40 -9.50
C LEU A 337 12.98 -20.72 -9.93
N ASN A 338 11.79 -21.00 -9.39
CA ASN A 338 11.05 -22.21 -9.76
C ASN A 338 10.62 -22.20 -11.23
N GLU A 339 10.18 -21.05 -11.75
CA GLU A 339 9.77 -20.91 -13.15
C GLU A 339 10.97 -21.09 -14.11
N ILE A 340 12.15 -20.56 -13.76
CA ILE A 340 13.41 -20.82 -14.49
C ILE A 340 13.75 -22.31 -14.49
N GLY A 341 13.66 -22.96 -13.32
CA GLY A 341 13.89 -24.40 -13.20
C GLY A 341 12.95 -25.20 -14.10
N TYR A 342 11.67 -24.84 -14.14
CA TYR A 342 10.68 -25.51 -14.98
C TYR A 342 10.95 -25.29 -16.48
N LEU A 343 11.34 -24.09 -16.89
CA LEU A 343 11.76 -23.81 -18.28
C LEU A 343 12.98 -24.62 -18.69
N LEU A 344 13.99 -24.73 -17.82
CA LEU A 344 15.18 -25.55 -18.08
C LEU A 344 14.84 -27.04 -18.17
N PHE A 345 13.91 -27.52 -17.35
CA PHE A 345 13.40 -28.88 -17.44
C PHE A 345 12.74 -29.16 -18.80
N LEU A 346 11.90 -28.24 -19.29
CA LEU A 346 11.29 -28.33 -20.62
C LEU A 346 12.32 -28.27 -21.76
N LEU A 347 13.45 -27.57 -21.55
CA LEU A 347 14.58 -27.48 -22.49
C LEU A 347 15.59 -28.65 -22.33
N GLU A 348 15.24 -29.67 -21.55
CA GLU A 348 16.06 -30.86 -21.27
C GLU A 348 17.38 -30.61 -20.49
N ASP A 349 17.62 -29.40 -19.98
CA ASP A 349 18.76 -29.08 -19.10
C ASP A 349 18.41 -29.40 -17.62
N LYS A 350 18.24 -30.70 -17.35
CA LYS A 350 17.76 -31.21 -16.05
C LYS A 350 18.70 -30.94 -14.88
N GLU A 351 20.00 -30.87 -15.13
CA GLU A 351 21.00 -30.58 -14.10
C GLU A 351 20.81 -29.17 -13.56
N LYS A 352 20.75 -28.16 -14.44
CA LYS A 352 20.49 -26.78 -14.02
C LYS A 352 19.07 -26.60 -13.50
N ALA A 353 18.08 -27.30 -14.07
CA ALA A 353 16.73 -27.27 -13.53
C ALA A 353 16.70 -27.63 -12.03
N ALA A 354 17.40 -28.70 -11.64
CA ALA A 354 17.50 -29.13 -10.25
C ALA A 354 18.20 -28.10 -9.35
N GLU A 355 19.23 -27.40 -9.85
CA GLU A 355 19.89 -26.31 -9.13
C GLU A 355 18.92 -25.17 -8.80
N TYR A 356 18.09 -24.76 -9.77
CA TYR A 356 17.11 -23.69 -9.60
C TYR A 356 15.94 -24.09 -8.70
N PHE A 357 15.43 -25.33 -8.81
CA PHE A 357 14.41 -25.82 -7.88
C PHE A 357 14.93 -25.89 -6.45
N THR A 358 16.20 -26.27 -6.27
CA THR A 358 16.86 -26.28 -4.94
C THR A 358 16.95 -24.87 -4.37
N GLN A 359 17.35 -23.89 -5.17
CA GLN A 359 17.38 -22.47 -4.75
C GLN A 359 15.97 -21.96 -4.42
N ALA A 360 14.95 -22.30 -5.21
CA ALA A 360 13.57 -21.93 -4.93
C ALA A 360 13.06 -22.52 -3.60
N ALA A 361 13.39 -23.79 -3.33
CA ALA A 361 13.08 -24.46 -2.07
C ALA A 361 13.80 -23.81 -0.87
N GLN A 362 15.05 -23.37 -1.04
CA GLN A 362 15.78 -22.64 0.00
C GLN A 362 15.18 -21.25 0.25
N ALA A 363 14.75 -20.55 -0.80
CA ALA A 363 14.12 -19.24 -0.72
C ALA A 363 12.71 -19.29 -0.10
N ALA A 364 11.95 -20.36 -0.33
CA ALA A 364 10.63 -20.58 0.26
C ALA A 364 10.45 -22.01 0.79
N PRO A 365 11.02 -22.35 1.97
CA PRO A 365 11.03 -23.73 2.49
C PRO A 365 9.66 -24.34 2.77
N ALA A 366 8.63 -23.51 3.00
CA ALA A 366 7.26 -23.96 3.22
C ALA A 366 6.51 -24.23 1.90
N TRP A 367 7.05 -23.84 0.75
CA TRP A 367 6.42 -24.01 -0.54
C TRP A 367 6.73 -25.40 -1.11
N VAL A 368 5.70 -26.23 -1.26
CA VAL A 368 5.86 -27.65 -1.61
C VAL A 368 6.24 -27.87 -3.09
N LEU A 369 5.87 -26.94 -3.99
CA LEU A 369 5.99 -27.15 -5.43
C LEU A 369 7.43 -27.37 -5.92
N PRO A 370 8.45 -26.58 -5.49
CA PRO A 370 9.83 -26.83 -5.87
C PRO A 370 10.34 -28.23 -5.48
N TYR A 371 9.91 -28.76 -4.32
CA TYR A 371 10.27 -30.12 -3.90
C TYR A 371 9.60 -31.18 -4.79
N SER A 372 8.35 -30.97 -5.18
CA SER A 372 7.66 -31.85 -6.13
C SER A 372 8.34 -31.86 -7.50
N ASN A 373 8.91 -30.73 -7.93
CA ASN A 373 9.63 -30.63 -9.21
C ASN A 373 11.02 -31.30 -9.18
N LEU A 374 11.60 -31.52 -7.99
CA LEU A 374 12.86 -32.25 -7.81
C LEU A 374 12.70 -33.78 -7.79
N ALA A 375 11.49 -34.26 -7.47
CA ALA A 375 11.16 -35.68 -7.35
C ALA A 375 10.89 -36.31 -8.72
#